data_AF-A0A9E1IE30-F1
#
_entry.id   AF-A0A9E1IE30-F1
#
_cell.length_a   1.000
_cell.length_b   1.000
_cell.length_c   1.000
_cell.angle_alpha   90.00
_cell.angle_beta   90.00
_cell.angle_gamma   90.00
#
_symmetry.space_group_name_H-M   'P 1'
#
loop_
_entity.id
_entity.type
_entity.pdbx_description
1 polymer ?
#
loop_
_entity_poly.entity_id
_entity_poly.type
_entity_poly.pdbx_seq_one_letter_code
_entity_poly.pdbx_strand_id
1 'polypeptide(L)'
;MNEKILAVGLTQIVSGMLSLSVMALGWFFMGGTAGGFCSMFICTICSGGICPLPVGALCGFIGVLPLILGLIEIISGAVLLGLQEKAKTFALIVGVAEILSILYGGVISLIAGIVVVTVLPGVVPQE
;
A
#
# COMPACT_ATOMS: atom_id res chain seq x y z
N MET A 1 -5.11 11.94 -24.44
CA MET A 1 -4.96 11.06 -23.26
C MET A 1 -6.32 10.46 -22.95
N ASN A 2 -6.43 9.13 -22.86
CA ASN A 2 -7.70 8.46 -22.61
C ASN A 2 -8.20 8.79 -21.19
N GLU A 3 -9.45 9.26 -21.05
CA GLU A 3 -10.04 9.67 -19.77
C GLU A 3 -10.00 8.54 -18.73
N LYS A 4 -10.12 7.28 -19.17
CA LYS A 4 -10.03 6.12 -18.27
C LYS A 4 -8.62 5.86 -17.78
N ILE A 5 -7.58 6.07 -18.62
CA ILE A 5 -6.18 5.94 -18.19
C ILE A 5 -5.83 7.06 -17.21
N LEU A 6 -6.32 8.27 -17.48
CA LEU A 6 -6.18 9.41 -16.59
C LEU A 6 -6.82 9.12 -15.21
N ALA A 7 -8.05 8.59 -15.20
CA ALA A 7 -8.74 8.22 -13.98
C ALA A 7 -8.01 7.13 -13.19
N VAL A 8 -7.50 6.08 -13.86
CA VAL A 8 -6.74 5.01 -13.19
C VAL A 8 -5.41 5.53 -12.61
N GLY A 9 -4.65 6.29 -13.40
CA GLY A 9 -3.39 6.87 -12.93
C GLY A 9 -3.57 7.85 -11.76
N LEU A 10 -4.61 8.69 -11.80
CA LEU A 10 -4.97 9.56 -10.66
C LEU A 10 -5.43 8.75 -9.44
N THR A 11 -6.20 7.69 -9.64
CA THR A 11 -6.66 6.82 -8.55
C THR A 11 -5.48 6.21 -7.81
N GLN A 12 -4.49 5.68 -8.54
CA GLN A 12 -3.25 5.18 -7.94
C GLN A 12 -2.50 6.28 -7.18
N ILE A 13 -2.28 7.46 -7.78
CA ILE A 13 -1.55 8.54 -7.10
C ILE A 13 -2.25 8.96 -5.81
N VAL A 14 -3.57 9.21 -5.86
CA VAL A 14 -4.34 9.64 -4.69
C VAL A 14 -4.39 8.55 -3.62
N SER A 15 -4.63 7.30 -4.01
CA SER A 15 -4.63 6.16 -3.09
C SER A 15 -3.27 5.97 -2.43
N GLY A 16 -2.18 6.00 -3.20
CA GLY A 16 -0.82 5.89 -2.66
C GLY A 16 -0.49 7.05 -1.70
N MET A 17 -0.90 8.28 -2.01
CA MET A 17 -0.75 9.42 -1.10
C MET A 17 -1.56 9.24 0.20
N LEU A 18 -2.78 8.74 0.11
CA LEU A 18 -3.63 8.48 1.28
C LEU A 18 -3.07 7.32 2.12
N SER A 19 -2.67 6.22 1.50
CA SER A 19 -2.02 5.08 2.17
C SER A 19 -0.74 5.52 2.88
N LEU A 20 0.11 6.32 2.22
CA LEU A 20 1.30 6.91 2.85
C LEU A 20 0.93 7.82 4.03
N SER A 21 -0.07 8.69 3.87
CA SER A 21 -0.48 9.62 4.92
C SER A 21 -1.09 8.91 6.12
N VAL A 22 -1.97 7.94 5.90
CA VAL A 22 -2.60 7.13 6.96
C VAL A 22 -1.56 6.27 7.67
N MET A 23 -0.64 5.65 6.93
CA MET A 23 0.43 4.85 7.53
C MET A 23 1.45 5.71 8.26
N ALA A 24 1.81 6.88 7.74
CA ALA A 24 2.70 7.83 8.42
C ALA A 24 2.06 8.40 9.68
N LEU A 25 0.76 8.75 9.65
CA LEU A 25 0.02 9.15 10.85
C LEU A 25 -0.10 7.99 11.83
N GLY A 26 -0.43 6.78 11.35
CA GLY A 26 -0.44 5.56 12.16
C GLY A 26 0.90 5.31 12.84
N TRP A 27 2.01 5.48 12.12
CA TRP A 27 3.37 5.41 12.68
C TRP A 27 3.67 6.56 13.65
N PHE A 28 3.21 7.78 13.38
CA PHE A 28 3.38 8.91 14.29
C PHE A 28 2.64 8.66 15.62
N PHE A 29 1.38 8.20 15.56
CA PHE A 29 0.54 7.92 16.72
C PHE A 29 0.87 6.59 17.43
N MET A 30 1.37 5.56 16.72
CA MET A 30 1.68 4.25 17.31
C MET A 30 3.16 3.98 17.51
N GLY A 31 4.01 4.43 16.58
CA GLY A 31 5.46 4.29 16.63
C GLY A 31 6.18 5.42 17.38
N GLY A 32 5.64 6.65 17.35
CA GLY A 32 6.18 7.80 18.06
C GLY A 32 5.77 7.90 19.54
N THR A 33 4.65 7.29 19.91
CA THR A 33 4.10 7.32 21.27
C THR A 33 3.64 5.94 21.67
N ALA A 34 4.06 5.43 22.84
CA ALA A 34 3.53 4.34 23.67
C ALA A 34 3.00 3.03 23.02
N GLY A 35 2.37 3.03 21.85
CA GLY A 35 1.81 1.89 21.13
C GLY A 35 2.81 0.82 20.73
N GLY A 36 4.02 1.18 20.27
CA GLY A 36 5.11 0.22 20.05
C GLY A 36 5.64 -0.41 21.35
N PHE A 37 5.56 0.32 22.46
CA PHE A 37 5.85 -0.21 23.80
C PHE A 37 4.70 -1.05 24.36
N CYS A 38 3.44 -0.69 24.09
CA CYS A 38 2.26 -1.44 24.52
C CYS A 38 2.08 -2.74 23.72
N SER A 39 2.33 -2.74 22.42
CA SER A 39 2.32 -3.97 21.61
C SER A 39 3.45 -4.91 22.05
N MET A 40 4.63 -4.37 22.36
CA MET A 40 5.73 -5.10 23.00
C MET A 40 5.29 -5.67 24.36
N PHE A 41 4.70 -4.85 25.23
CA PHE A 41 4.28 -5.27 26.57
C PHE A 41 3.19 -6.36 26.53
N ILE A 42 2.21 -6.22 25.64
CA ILE A 42 1.14 -7.22 25.44
C ILE A 42 1.71 -8.50 24.84
N CYS A 43 2.58 -8.44 23.83
CA CYS A 43 3.23 -9.64 23.28
C CYS A 43 4.10 -10.35 24.32
N THR A 44 4.86 -9.61 25.13
CA THR A 44 5.67 -10.17 26.22
C THR A 44 4.79 -10.82 27.29
N ILE A 45 3.67 -10.21 27.68
CA ILE A 45 2.73 -10.80 28.66
C ILE A 45 2.03 -12.04 28.10
N CYS A 46 1.45 -11.95 26.89
CA CYS A 46 0.70 -13.06 26.29
C CYS A 46 1.58 -14.24 25.90
N SER A 47 2.85 -14.02 25.58
CA SER A 47 3.83 -15.09 25.31
C SER A 47 4.58 -15.56 26.56
N GLY A 48 4.28 -15.04 27.76
CA GLY A 48 5.00 -15.39 28.98
C GLY A 48 6.49 -15.05 28.94
N GLY A 49 6.88 -14.04 28.16
CA GLY A 49 8.27 -13.64 27.94
C GLY A 49 9.04 -14.45 26.89
N ILE A 50 8.38 -15.38 26.18
CA ILE A 50 9.02 -16.26 25.20
C ILE A 50 9.29 -15.53 23.87
N CYS A 51 8.45 -14.56 23.49
CA CYS A 51 8.72 -13.72 22.32
C CYS A 51 9.82 -12.70 22.67
N PRO A 52 10.99 -12.75 22.02
CA PRO A 52 12.06 -11.80 22.30
C PRO A 52 11.62 -10.38 21.94
N LEU A 53 12.15 -9.40 22.66
CA LEU A 53 11.95 -7.95 22.50
C LEU A 53 11.88 -7.40 21.05
N PRO A 54 12.53 -7.98 20.00
CA PRO A 54 12.42 -7.47 18.64
C PRO A 54 11.05 -7.75 17.97
N VAL A 55 10.24 -8.69 18.47
CA VAL A 55 9.02 -9.12 17.75
C VAL A 55 7.89 -8.09 17.84
N GLY A 56 7.73 -7.42 18.99
CA GLY A 56 6.80 -6.29 19.12
C GLY A 56 7.18 -5.10 18.23
N ALA A 57 8.48 -4.90 18.00
CA ALA A 57 9.00 -3.94 17.03
C ALA A 57 8.83 -4.42 15.57
N LEU A 58 8.91 -5.74 15.31
CA LEU A 58 8.64 -6.34 14.01
C LEU A 58 7.18 -6.18 13.58
N CYS A 59 6.23 -6.18 14.52
CA CYS A 59 4.83 -5.80 14.24
C CYS A 59 4.72 -4.34 13.77
N GLY A 60 5.61 -3.44 14.23
CA GLY A 60 5.75 -2.09 13.68
C GLY A 60 6.39 -2.04 12.28
N PHE A 61 7.30 -2.97 11.99
CA PHE A 61 7.91 -3.15 10.66
C PHE A 61 6.94 -3.70 9.61
N ILE A 62 5.92 -4.48 9.99
CA ILE A 62 4.87 -4.91 9.05
C ILE A 62 4.16 -3.68 8.43
N GLY A 63 4.07 -2.56 9.17
CA GLY A 63 3.56 -1.29 8.65
C GLY A 63 4.46 -0.59 7.62
N VAL A 64 5.72 -1.00 7.47
CA VAL A 64 6.64 -0.46 6.44
C VAL A 64 6.28 -1.00 5.05
N LEU A 65 5.69 -2.19 4.97
CA LEU A 65 5.33 -2.80 3.69
C LEU A 65 4.21 -2.02 2.96
N PRO A 66 3.12 -1.59 3.64
CA PRO A 66 2.15 -0.62 3.09
C PRO A 66 2.77 0.72 2.67
N LEU A 67 3.79 1.19 3.38
CA LEU A 67 4.52 2.43 3.03
C LEU A 67 5.28 2.28 1.69
N ILE A 68 6.00 1.16 1.52
CA ILE A 68 6.70 0.85 0.27
C ILE A 68 5.69 0.68 -0.88
N LEU A 69 4.57 0.00 -0.63
CA LEU A 69 3.52 -0.18 -1.62
C LEU A 69 2.87 1.15 -2.02
N GLY A 70 2.56 2.05 -1.08
CA GLY A 70 2.01 3.37 -1.38
C GLY A 70 2.97 4.23 -2.22
N LEU A 71 4.29 4.11 -2.03
CA LEU A 71 5.30 4.74 -2.88
C LEU A 71 5.30 4.16 -4.30
N ILE A 72 5.28 2.83 -4.41
CA ILE A 72 5.24 2.13 -5.71
C ILE A 72 3.95 2.46 -6.47
N GLU A 73 2.83 2.57 -5.77
CA GLU A 73 1.53 2.98 -6.28
C GLU A 73 1.59 4.39 -6.90
N ILE A 74 2.15 5.38 -6.21
CA ILE A 74 2.40 6.73 -6.76
C ILE A 74 3.28 6.68 -8.01
N ILE A 75 4.41 5.94 -7.95
CA ILE A 75 5.34 5.81 -9.08
C ILE A 75 4.63 5.16 -10.27
N SER A 76 3.85 4.11 -10.03
CA SER A 76 3.09 3.41 -11.07
C SER A 76 2.05 4.29 -11.73
N GLY A 77 1.30 5.09 -10.95
CA GLY A 77 0.33 6.04 -11.49
C GLY A 77 1.00 7.14 -12.31
N ALA A 78 2.12 7.70 -11.82
CA ALA A 78 2.89 8.70 -12.55
C ALA A 78 3.48 8.15 -13.86
N VAL A 79 4.03 6.94 -13.83
CA VAL A 79 4.58 6.25 -15.00
C VAL A 79 3.47 5.87 -16.00
N LEU A 80 2.30 5.47 -15.51
CA LEU A 80 1.13 5.19 -16.35
C LEU A 80 0.62 6.44 -17.07
N LEU A 81 0.67 7.60 -16.42
CA LEU A 81 0.31 8.87 -17.06
C LEU A 81 1.36 9.33 -18.09
N GLY A 82 2.65 9.02 -17.89
CA GLY A 82 3.74 9.44 -18.77
C GLY A 82 4.07 8.48 -19.93
N LEU A 83 3.96 7.17 -19.72
CA LEU A 83 4.46 6.11 -20.63
C LEU A 83 3.41 5.01 -20.89
N GLN A 84 2.14 5.43 -21.01
CA GLN A 84 0.90 4.63 -21.04
C GLN A 84 1.06 3.15 -21.49
N GLU A 85 1.45 2.89 -22.74
CA GLU A 85 1.51 1.52 -23.28
C GLU A 85 2.60 0.66 -22.63
N LYS A 86 3.77 1.23 -22.35
CA LYS A 86 4.87 0.50 -21.70
C LYS A 86 4.62 0.27 -20.21
N ALA A 87 3.75 1.07 -19.61
CA ALA A 87 3.47 1.07 -18.19
C ALA A 87 2.30 0.15 -17.77
N LYS A 88 1.49 -0.35 -18.73
CA LYS A 88 0.28 -1.14 -18.44
C LYS A 88 0.56 -2.37 -17.56
N THR A 89 1.54 -3.17 -17.93
CA THR A 89 1.89 -4.41 -17.20
C THR A 89 2.38 -4.09 -15.80
N PHE A 90 3.17 -3.02 -15.66
CA PHE A 90 3.64 -2.54 -14.36
C PHE A 90 2.47 -2.09 -13.48
N ALA A 91 1.57 -1.26 -14.00
CA ALA A 91 0.38 -0.80 -13.27
C ALA A 91 -0.54 -1.96 -12.87
N LEU A 92 -0.72 -2.99 -13.71
CA LEU A 92 -1.49 -4.19 -13.35
C LEU A 92 -0.84 -5.01 -12.24
N ILE A 93 0.48 -5.22 -12.29
CA ILE A 93 1.20 -5.93 -11.23
C ILE A 93 1.05 -5.18 -9.90
N VAL A 94 1.19 -3.85 -9.95
CA VAL A 94 1.01 -3.01 -8.76
C VAL A 94 -0.43 -3.06 -8.25
N GLY A 95 -1.44 -3.00 -9.12
CA GLY A 95 -2.85 -3.16 -8.73
C GLY A 95 -3.16 -4.52 -8.08
N VAL A 96 -2.52 -5.61 -8.53
CA VAL A 96 -2.64 -6.92 -7.85
C VAL A 96 -1.96 -6.91 -6.48
N ALA A 97 -0.77 -6.32 -6.38
CA ALA A 97 -0.07 -6.17 -5.10
C ALA A 97 -0.86 -5.30 -4.10
N GLU A 98 -1.57 -4.28 -4.59
CA GLU A 98 -2.47 -3.44 -3.81
C GLU A 98 -3.68 -4.22 -3.29
N ILE A 99 -4.29 -5.11 -4.08
CA ILE A 99 -5.35 -6.00 -3.58
C ILE A 99 -4.83 -6.89 -2.45
N LEU A 100 -3.61 -7.45 -2.62
CA LEU A 100 -2.97 -8.27 -1.60
C LEU A 100 -2.57 -7.48 -0.35
N SER A 101 -2.46 -6.14 -0.45
CA SER A 101 -2.12 -5.27 0.68
C SER A 101 -3.17 -5.28 1.80
N ILE A 102 -4.40 -5.76 1.53
CA ILE A 102 -5.43 -5.96 2.56
C ILE A 102 -4.95 -6.88 3.69
N LEU A 103 -4.07 -7.84 3.39
CA LEU A 103 -3.47 -8.74 4.39
C LEU A 103 -2.62 -7.98 5.43
N TYR A 104 -2.25 -6.74 5.11
CA TYR A 104 -1.44 -5.84 5.93
C TYR A 104 -2.21 -4.58 6.35
N GLY A 105 -3.54 -4.56 6.20
CA GLY A 105 -4.40 -3.43 6.58
C GLY A 105 -4.54 -2.33 5.53
N GLY A 106 -4.10 -2.56 4.29
CA GLY A 106 -4.18 -1.61 3.16
C GLY A 106 -5.57 -1.51 2.54
N VAL A 107 -6.60 -1.12 3.30
CA VAL A 107 -7.99 -1.04 2.81
C VAL A 107 -8.18 0.01 1.69
N ILE A 108 -7.41 1.10 1.74
CA ILE A 108 -7.46 2.16 0.70
C ILE A 108 -6.86 1.65 -0.60
N SER A 109 -5.65 1.07 -0.53
CA SER A 109 -4.98 0.46 -1.69
C SER A 109 -5.79 -0.70 -2.28
N LEU A 110 -6.55 -1.47 -1.48
CA LEU A 110 -7.47 -2.50 -2.02
C LEU A 110 -8.47 -1.92 -3.04
N ILE A 111 -9.09 -0.78 -2.73
CA ILE A 111 -10.09 -0.16 -3.61
C ILE A 111 -9.42 0.31 -4.90
N ALA A 112 -8.25 0.93 -4.80
CA ALA A 112 -7.47 1.36 -5.96
C ALA A 112 -7.04 0.17 -6.84
N GLY A 113 -6.55 -0.91 -6.23
CA GLY A 113 -6.15 -2.11 -6.94
C GLY A 113 -7.30 -2.76 -7.70
N ILE A 114 -8.51 -2.80 -7.12
CA ILE A 114 -9.73 -3.27 -7.82
C ILE A 114 -10.03 -2.38 -9.03
N VAL A 115 -9.96 -1.06 -8.89
CA VAL A 115 -10.20 -0.12 -10.01
C VAL A 115 -9.16 -0.32 -11.11
N VAL A 116 -7.88 -0.46 -10.77
CA VAL A 116 -6.80 -0.68 -11.73
C VAL A 116 -7.00 -1.99 -12.50
N VAL A 117 -7.25 -3.10 -11.80
CA VAL A 117 -7.40 -4.43 -12.42
C VAL A 117 -8.67 -4.55 -13.24
N THR A 118 -9.75 -3.85 -12.87
CA THR A 118 -11.03 -3.92 -13.60
C THR A 118 -11.07 -2.96 -14.80
N VAL A 119 -10.51 -1.77 -14.68
CA VAL A 119 -10.63 -0.72 -15.71
C VAL A 119 -9.50 -0.78 -16.73
N LEU A 120 -8.25 -1.00 -16.29
CA LEU A 120 -7.08 -0.87 -17.18
C LEU A 120 -7.04 -1.89 -18.35
N PRO A 121 -7.46 -3.17 -18.19
CA PRO A 121 -7.46 -4.13 -19.29
C PRO A 121 -8.42 -3.77 -20.44
N GLY A 122 -9.52 -3.08 -20.16
CA GLY A 122 -10.53 -2.71 -21.16
C GLY A 122 -10.23 -1.41 -21.93
N VAL A 123 -9.08 -0.80 -21.67
CA VAL A 123 -8.76 0.56 -22.14
C VAL A 123 -7.52 0.60 -23.02
N VAL A 124 -6.59 -0.33 -22.84
CA VAL A 124 -5.37 -0.45 -23.65
C VAL A 124 -5.50 -1.73 -24.48
N PRO A 125 -5.42 -1.67 -25.82
CA PRO A 125 -5.44 -2.85 -26.68
C PRO A 125 -4.40 -3.88 -26.19
N GLN A 126 -4.71 -5.17 -26.29
CA GLN A 126 -3.68 -6.20 -26.14
C GLN A 126 -2.98 -6.30 -27.49
N GLU A 127 -1.76 -5.74 -27.56
CA GLU A 127 -0.82 -6.08 -28.64
C GLU A 127 -0.29 -7.50 -28.46
#